data_AF-A0A3N5PCB7-F1
#
_entry.id   AF-A0A3N5PCB7-F1
#
_cell.length_a   1.000
_cell.length_b   1.000
_cell.length_c   1.000
_cell.angle_alpha   90.00
_cell.angle_beta   90.00
_cell.angle_gamma   90.00
#
_symmetry.space_group_name_H-M   'P 1'
#
loop_
_entity.id
_entity.type
_entity.pdbx_description
1 polymer ?
#
loop_
_entity_poly.entity_id
_entity_poly.type
_entity_poly.pdbx_seq_one_letter_code
_entity_poly.pdbx_strand_id
1 'polypeptide(L)'
;MRLQLILPRVEPTLFQEPTVCPYEGCRGKRFEHHQEVVKPLKDTKHEVVAAHRYRCLRCHRTFRVYPQGVTRAQTSQRVTGLAVLLYLLGLSYGAVSLALEALGAYMAKSSVYEAVQAAAKKVPGVKRQEVFAGIRTPAVGGDLTSVKCNGEWLHLGLTVDDTTGLVLTVDELSAEDAETLQNWLEPIVEAVGAQLLVTDDADAFKIAADKLGQEHQVCKSHVKRNTEVLIDNLEPKAAVDEDGSLAEIDVTPEQAAQDMERLGELILSRQPEEEKELEEMHRRYIDAAPPGPGEKATIAYRLRLLFLDRWNLWPDLTRYREWVGPQGETIDGTNNGCERAIGWWVKERYRTMRGYKRSESAVNVSRLLAWCGNHLNTGGANLALLIA
;
A
#
# COMPACT_ATOMS: atom_id res chain seq x y z
N MET A 1 -7.92 -3.66 -11.61
CA MET A 1 -7.98 -2.35 -10.94
C MET A 1 -9.26 -1.63 -11.34
N ARG A 2 -10.06 -1.17 -10.38
CA ARG A 2 -11.28 -0.36 -10.60
C ARG A 2 -11.07 1.01 -9.94
N LEU A 3 -11.44 2.09 -10.62
CA LEU A 3 -11.39 3.46 -10.09
C LEU A 3 -12.71 4.18 -10.41
N GLN A 4 -13.17 5.02 -9.50
CA GLN A 4 -14.28 5.94 -9.72
C GLN A 4 -13.78 7.36 -9.42
N LEU A 5 -13.64 8.17 -10.45
CA LEU A 5 -13.02 9.50 -10.38
C LEU A 5 -14.00 10.56 -10.86
N ILE A 6 -14.17 11.61 -10.07
CA ILE A 6 -15.00 12.76 -10.41
C ILE A 6 -14.09 13.87 -10.92
N LEU A 7 -14.25 14.23 -12.20
CA LEU A 7 -13.46 15.29 -12.82
C LEU A 7 -13.91 16.69 -12.36
N PRO A 8 -13.00 17.67 -12.28
CA PRO A 8 -13.38 19.05 -12.02
C PRO A 8 -14.39 19.57 -13.04
N ARG A 9 -15.37 20.34 -12.57
CA ARG A 9 -16.31 21.05 -13.44
C ARG A 9 -15.74 22.39 -13.86
N VAL A 10 -16.00 22.76 -15.10
CA VAL A 10 -15.83 24.12 -15.63
C VAL A 10 -17.21 24.73 -15.72
N GLU A 11 -17.44 25.80 -14.96
CA GLU A 11 -18.72 26.52 -14.88
C GLU A 11 -18.48 27.99 -15.27
N PRO A 12 -18.57 28.35 -16.57
CA PRO A 12 -18.13 29.66 -17.07
C PRO A 12 -18.79 30.89 -16.44
N THR A 13 -19.95 30.73 -15.81
CA THR A 13 -20.72 31.80 -15.18
C THR A 13 -20.50 31.91 -13.67
N LEU A 14 -19.82 30.94 -13.05
CA LEU A 14 -19.65 30.87 -11.61
C LEU A 14 -18.27 31.40 -11.22
N PHE A 15 -18.24 32.58 -10.60
CA PHE A 15 -17.02 33.24 -10.12
C PHE A 15 -17.00 33.30 -8.60
N GLN A 16 -15.80 33.11 -8.02
CA GLN A 16 -15.57 33.44 -6.62
C GLN A 16 -15.08 34.88 -6.52
N GLU A 17 -15.85 35.76 -5.90
CA GLU A 17 -15.46 37.16 -5.74
C GLU A 17 -14.19 37.28 -4.88
N PRO A 18 -13.23 38.14 -5.27
CA PRO A 18 -12.01 38.33 -4.51
C PRO A 18 -12.33 39.02 -3.18
N THR A 19 -11.91 38.42 -2.07
CA THR A 19 -12.11 38.98 -0.72
C THR A 19 -10.90 39.80 -0.26
N VAL A 20 -9.72 39.53 -0.80
CA VAL A 20 -8.44 40.19 -0.47
C VAL A 20 -7.59 40.36 -1.72
N CYS A 21 -6.83 41.47 -1.78
CA CYS A 21 -5.90 41.75 -2.87
C CYS A 21 -4.80 40.68 -2.92
N PRO A 22 -4.52 40.05 -4.08
CA PRO A 22 -3.54 38.96 -4.19
C PRO A 22 -2.08 39.44 -4.17
N TYR A 23 -1.84 40.75 -4.20
CA TYR A 23 -0.49 41.31 -4.18
C TYR A 23 0.07 41.39 -2.76
N GLU A 24 1.27 40.86 -2.59
CA GLU A 24 2.02 40.91 -1.33
C GLU A 24 2.11 42.35 -0.78
N GLY A 25 1.96 42.49 0.53
CA GLY A 25 1.94 43.79 1.22
C GLY A 25 0.63 44.58 1.10
N CYS A 26 -0.28 44.21 0.19
CA CYS A 26 -1.57 44.89 0.04
C CYS A 26 -2.71 44.11 0.68
N ARG A 27 -3.29 44.63 1.77
CA ARG A 27 -4.50 44.06 2.41
C ARG A 27 -5.79 44.75 1.94
N GLY A 28 -5.85 45.17 0.68
CA GLY A 28 -7.04 45.81 0.11
C GLY A 28 -8.21 44.82 0.05
N LYS A 29 -9.42 45.28 0.38
CA LYS A 29 -10.66 44.47 0.38
C LYS A 29 -11.78 45.06 -0.49
N ARG A 30 -11.50 46.19 -1.15
CA ARG A 30 -12.44 46.87 -2.06
C ARG A 30 -11.88 46.81 -3.47
N PHE A 31 -12.69 46.31 -4.38
CA PHE A 31 -12.32 46.06 -5.76
C PHE A 31 -13.37 46.66 -6.68
N GLU A 32 -12.90 47.13 -7.81
CA GLU A 32 -13.74 47.60 -8.91
C GLU A 32 -13.61 46.61 -10.06
N HIS A 33 -14.75 46.16 -10.60
CA HIS A 33 -14.76 45.37 -11.82
C HIS A 33 -14.33 46.26 -12.98
N HIS A 34 -13.12 46.04 -13.48
CA HIS A 34 -12.47 46.92 -14.43
C HIS A 34 -12.74 46.52 -15.87
N GLN A 35 -12.72 45.21 -16.16
CA GLN A 35 -12.85 44.70 -17.52
C GLN A 35 -13.23 43.21 -17.53
N GLU A 36 -14.07 42.81 -18.46
CA GLU A 36 -14.25 41.42 -18.86
C GLU A 36 -13.32 41.08 -20.04
N VAL A 37 -12.57 39.99 -19.93
CA VAL A 37 -11.56 39.59 -20.92
C VAL A 37 -11.88 38.20 -21.45
N VAL A 38 -12.01 38.10 -22.77
CA VAL A 38 -12.13 36.82 -23.47
C VAL A 38 -10.84 36.00 -23.28
N LYS A 39 -10.98 34.76 -22.83
CA LYS A 39 -9.88 33.84 -22.57
C LYS A 39 -10.08 32.53 -23.35
N PRO A 40 -9.19 32.21 -24.31
CA PRO A 40 -9.13 30.89 -24.91
C PRO A 40 -8.86 29.81 -23.85
N LEU A 41 -9.52 28.67 -24.00
CA LEU A 41 -9.46 27.55 -23.08
C LEU A 41 -9.34 26.24 -23.86
N LYS A 42 -8.36 25.42 -23.50
CA LYS A 42 -8.29 24.02 -23.93
C LYS A 42 -9.16 23.21 -22.98
N ASP A 43 -10.37 22.92 -23.43
CA ASP A 43 -11.37 22.14 -22.74
C ASP A 43 -12.20 21.33 -23.73
N THR A 44 -12.83 20.25 -23.29
CA THR A 44 -13.65 19.38 -24.16
C THR A 44 -15.06 19.93 -24.41
N LYS A 45 -15.49 20.97 -23.70
CA LYS A 45 -16.82 21.58 -23.83
C LYS A 45 -16.79 23.08 -24.12
N HIS A 46 -15.72 23.78 -23.75
CA HIS A 46 -15.62 25.23 -23.88
C HIS A 46 -14.29 25.66 -24.53
N GLU A 47 -14.35 26.23 -25.73
CA GLU A 47 -13.15 26.76 -26.40
C GLU A 47 -12.72 28.12 -25.83
N VAL A 48 -13.66 28.84 -25.22
CA VAL A 48 -13.49 30.21 -24.73
C VAL A 48 -14.34 30.41 -23.47
N VAL A 49 -13.80 31.19 -22.53
CA VAL A 49 -14.51 31.65 -21.32
C VAL A 49 -14.21 33.14 -21.05
N ALA A 50 -15.02 33.79 -20.23
CA ALA A 50 -14.73 35.11 -19.71
C ALA A 50 -13.81 35.04 -18.49
N ALA A 51 -12.88 36.00 -18.35
CA ALA A 51 -12.12 36.25 -17.13
C ALA A 51 -12.35 37.69 -16.68
N HIS A 52 -12.65 37.89 -15.39
CA HIS A 52 -12.93 39.22 -14.85
C HIS A 52 -11.63 39.84 -14.33
N ARG A 53 -11.30 41.05 -14.80
CA ARG A 53 -10.20 41.84 -14.28
C ARG A 53 -10.73 42.80 -13.24
N TYR A 54 -10.19 42.71 -12.04
CA TYR A 54 -10.48 43.62 -10.94
C TYR A 54 -9.32 44.58 -10.71
N ARG A 55 -9.64 45.81 -10.31
CA ARG A 55 -8.69 46.81 -9.82
C ARG A 55 -8.81 46.94 -8.30
N CYS A 56 -7.71 46.80 -7.57
CA CYS A 56 -7.71 47.06 -6.13
C CYS A 56 -7.76 48.57 -5.86
N LEU A 57 -8.73 49.03 -5.07
CA LEU A 57 -8.88 50.46 -4.75
C LEU A 57 -7.83 50.99 -3.74
N ARG A 58 -6.99 50.12 -3.19
CA ARG A 58 -5.91 50.49 -2.26
C ARG A 58 -4.56 50.66 -2.95
N CYS A 59 -4.14 49.67 -3.74
CA CYS A 59 -2.84 49.70 -4.41
C CYS A 59 -2.93 50.00 -5.91
N HIS A 60 -4.15 50.16 -6.45
CA HIS A 60 -4.46 50.44 -7.85
C HIS A 60 -3.99 49.39 -8.87
N ARG A 61 -3.38 48.28 -8.43
CA ARG A 61 -2.99 47.16 -9.30
C ARG A 61 -4.20 46.34 -9.73
N THR A 62 -4.11 45.73 -10.91
CA THR A 62 -5.17 44.89 -11.48
C THR A 62 -4.81 43.41 -11.46
N PHE A 63 -5.76 42.54 -11.16
CA PHE A 63 -5.59 41.09 -11.21
C PHE A 63 -6.79 40.42 -11.89
N ARG A 64 -6.62 39.18 -12.35
CA ARG A 64 -7.68 38.41 -13.01
C ARG A 64 -8.29 37.40 -12.04
N VAL A 65 -9.61 37.28 -12.08
CA VAL A 65 -10.41 36.24 -11.45
C VAL A 65 -11.01 35.41 -12.56
N TYR A 66 -10.98 34.09 -12.38
CA TYR A 66 -11.42 33.12 -13.36
C TYR A 66 -12.67 32.40 -12.86
N PRO A 67 -13.54 31.92 -13.76
CA PRO A 67 -14.68 31.11 -13.37
C PRO A 67 -14.22 29.75 -12.81
N GLN A 68 -15.09 29.05 -12.08
CA GLN A 68 -14.81 27.73 -11.52
C GLN A 68 -14.31 26.76 -12.61
N GLY A 69 -13.25 26.02 -12.29
CA GLY A 69 -12.63 25.09 -13.24
C GLY A 69 -11.57 25.71 -14.16
N VAL A 70 -11.37 27.03 -14.09
CA VAL A 70 -10.45 27.77 -14.93
C VAL A 70 -9.40 28.48 -14.08
N THR A 71 -8.16 28.45 -14.52
CA THR A 71 -7.05 29.17 -13.90
C THR A 71 -6.38 30.09 -14.91
N ARG A 72 -5.22 30.66 -14.56
CA ARG A 72 -4.37 31.37 -15.52
C ARG A 72 -3.90 30.48 -16.68
N ALA A 73 -3.83 29.16 -16.48
CA ALA A 73 -3.39 28.22 -17.50
C ALA A 73 -4.33 28.21 -18.72
N GLN A 74 -3.80 27.80 -19.87
CA GLN A 74 -4.64 27.60 -21.07
C GLN A 74 -5.50 26.34 -20.98
N THR A 75 -5.06 25.32 -20.23
CA THR A 75 -5.79 24.06 -20.02
C THR A 75 -6.75 24.18 -18.84
N SER A 76 -7.98 23.70 -18.99
CA SER A 76 -8.96 23.66 -17.91
C SER A 76 -8.61 22.63 -16.85
N GLN A 77 -9.10 22.81 -15.62
CA GLN A 77 -8.94 21.82 -14.55
C GLN A 77 -9.60 20.48 -14.91
N ARG A 78 -10.68 20.49 -15.70
CA ARG A 78 -11.32 19.28 -16.24
C ARG A 78 -10.36 18.46 -17.09
N VAL A 79 -9.68 19.10 -18.04
CA VAL A 79 -8.72 18.41 -18.93
C VAL A 79 -7.49 17.97 -18.15
N THR A 80 -7.00 18.78 -17.20
CA THR A 80 -5.95 18.35 -16.26
C THR A 80 -6.37 17.10 -15.49
N GLY A 81 -7.61 17.03 -15.01
CA GLY A 81 -8.14 15.86 -14.31
C GLY A 81 -8.28 14.65 -15.21
N LEU A 82 -8.72 14.84 -16.46
CA LEU A 82 -8.78 13.78 -17.45
C LEU A 82 -7.38 13.22 -17.74
N ALA A 83 -6.36 14.08 -17.82
CA ALA A 83 -4.97 13.67 -18.01
C ALA A 83 -4.49 12.75 -16.86
N VAL A 84 -4.78 13.15 -15.61
CA VAL A 84 -4.46 12.35 -14.41
C VAL A 84 -5.22 11.02 -14.44
N LEU A 85 -6.52 11.05 -14.70
CA LEU A 85 -7.36 9.85 -14.79
C LEU A 85 -6.80 8.84 -15.80
N LEU A 86 -6.51 9.28 -17.02
CA LEU A 86 -6.00 8.40 -18.07
C LEU A 86 -4.65 7.79 -17.69
N TYR A 87 -3.77 8.58 -17.05
CA TYR A 87 -2.50 8.07 -16.54
C TYR A 87 -2.70 7.01 -15.45
N LEU A 88 -3.62 7.24 -14.51
CA LEU A 88 -3.93 6.29 -13.44
C LEU A 88 -4.53 4.99 -13.98
N LEU A 89 -5.30 5.05 -15.06
CA LEU A 89 -5.82 3.86 -15.76
C LEU A 89 -4.75 3.06 -16.53
N GLY A 90 -3.49 3.50 -16.50
CA GLY A 90 -2.35 2.73 -17.00
C GLY A 90 -1.73 3.25 -18.29
N LEU A 91 -2.25 4.33 -18.87
CA LEU A 91 -1.64 4.93 -20.06
C LEU A 91 -0.28 5.57 -19.70
N SER A 92 0.66 5.49 -20.64
CA SER A 92 1.90 6.27 -20.55
C SER A 92 1.62 7.75 -20.76
N TYR A 93 2.50 8.64 -20.28
CA TYR A 93 2.35 10.09 -20.51
C TYR A 93 2.20 10.47 -21.99
N GLY A 94 2.86 9.73 -22.89
CA GLY A 94 2.73 9.94 -24.34
C GLY A 94 1.37 9.47 -24.85
N ALA A 95 0.90 8.30 -24.41
CA ALA A 95 -0.43 7.80 -24.77
C ALA A 95 -1.56 8.71 -24.26
N VAL A 96 -1.41 9.30 -23.06
CA VAL A 96 -2.34 10.31 -22.55
C VAL A 96 -2.35 11.54 -23.44
N SER A 97 -1.17 12.05 -23.84
CA SER A 97 -1.07 13.20 -24.76
C SER A 97 -1.83 12.95 -26.07
N LEU A 98 -1.66 11.77 -26.68
CA LEU A 98 -2.36 11.38 -27.91
C LEU A 98 -3.87 11.23 -27.69
N ALA A 99 -4.29 10.63 -26.58
CA ALA A 99 -5.70 10.47 -26.25
C ALA A 99 -6.39 11.83 -26.06
N LEU A 100 -5.75 12.78 -25.37
CA LEU A 100 -6.28 14.13 -25.18
C LEU A 100 -6.34 14.92 -26.49
N GLU A 101 -5.39 14.71 -27.40
CA GLU A 101 -5.41 15.28 -28.75
C GLU A 101 -6.60 14.77 -29.56
N ALA A 102 -6.84 13.45 -29.55
CA ALA A 102 -8.00 12.84 -30.21
C ALA A 102 -9.34 13.34 -29.65
N LEU A 103 -9.36 13.78 -28.39
CA LEU A 103 -10.52 14.42 -27.74
C LEU A 103 -10.60 15.94 -27.96
N GLY A 104 -9.74 16.51 -28.80
CA GLY A 104 -9.74 17.94 -29.15
C GLY A 104 -9.09 18.86 -28.09
N ALA A 105 -8.46 18.31 -27.06
CA ALA A 105 -7.91 19.06 -25.93
C ALA A 105 -6.41 18.78 -25.72
N TYR A 106 -5.59 18.99 -26.75
CA TYR A 106 -4.16 18.67 -26.74
C TYR A 106 -3.41 19.20 -25.50
N MET A 107 -2.70 18.29 -24.84
CA MET A 107 -1.81 18.55 -23.73
C MET A 107 -0.51 17.79 -23.93
N ALA A 108 0.63 18.50 -23.97
CA ALA A 108 1.92 17.88 -24.22
C ALA A 108 2.30 16.88 -23.11
N LYS A 109 3.05 15.83 -23.47
CA LYS A 109 3.54 14.79 -22.55
C LYS A 109 4.16 15.34 -21.25
N SER A 110 4.98 16.39 -21.36
CA SER A 110 5.61 17.03 -20.19
C SER A 110 4.59 17.69 -19.28
N SER A 111 3.59 18.37 -19.84
CA SER A 111 2.49 18.94 -19.06
C SER A 111 1.65 17.87 -18.37
N VAL A 112 1.41 16.72 -19.03
CA VAL A 112 0.74 15.57 -18.40
C VAL A 112 1.55 15.06 -17.20
N TYR A 113 2.87 14.93 -17.36
CA TYR A 113 3.76 14.56 -16.26
C TYR A 113 3.62 15.52 -15.08
N GLU A 114 3.75 16.83 -15.30
CA GLU A 114 3.63 17.83 -14.25
C GLU A 114 2.25 17.81 -13.56
N ALA A 115 1.18 17.62 -14.32
CA ALA A 115 -0.18 17.50 -13.77
C ALA A 115 -0.33 16.30 -12.82
N VAL A 116 0.19 15.14 -13.23
CA VAL A 116 0.17 13.92 -12.41
C VAL A 116 1.00 14.11 -11.15
N GLN A 117 2.23 14.62 -11.27
CA GLN A 117 3.09 14.82 -10.10
C GLN A 117 2.50 15.85 -9.13
N ALA A 118 1.93 16.95 -9.65
CA ALA A 118 1.28 17.97 -8.82
C ALA A 118 0.06 17.41 -8.08
N ALA A 119 -0.79 16.62 -8.74
CA ALA A 119 -1.93 15.96 -8.10
C ALA A 119 -1.47 14.93 -7.05
N ALA A 120 -0.49 14.10 -7.40
CA ALA A 120 0.04 13.07 -6.52
C ALA A 120 0.71 13.65 -5.27
N LYS A 121 1.41 14.78 -5.38
CA LYS A 121 2.02 15.49 -4.26
C LYS A 121 1.01 16.09 -3.28
N LYS A 122 -0.20 16.43 -3.76
CA LYS A 122 -1.29 16.94 -2.92
C LYS A 122 -2.03 15.83 -2.17
N VAL A 123 -1.90 14.57 -2.60
CA VAL A 123 -2.35 13.45 -1.78
C VAL A 123 -1.45 13.43 -0.56
N PRO A 124 -2.00 13.60 0.65
CA PRO A 124 -1.19 13.78 1.83
C PRO A 124 -0.18 12.65 1.95
N GLY A 125 1.10 12.98 1.77
CA GLY A 125 2.20 12.16 2.19
C GLY A 125 2.30 12.26 3.70
N VAL A 126 1.52 11.44 4.39
CA VAL A 126 1.67 10.99 5.77
C VAL A 126 2.54 11.92 6.67
N LYS A 127 2.02 13.10 7.02
CA LYS A 127 2.29 13.64 8.36
C LYS A 127 1.37 12.85 9.28
N ARG A 128 1.93 11.76 9.84
CA ARG A 128 1.26 10.59 10.45
C ARG A 128 0.11 10.90 11.43
N GLN A 129 0.02 12.07 12.04
CA GLN A 129 -1.10 12.38 12.95
C GLN A 129 -2.31 13.06 12.29
N GLU A 130 -2.13 13.89 11.26
CA GLU A 130 -3.23 14.65 10.65
C GLU A 130 -4.04 13.80 9.65
N VAL A 131 -3.40 12.81 9.02
CA VAL A 131 -4.03 11.92 8.02
C VAL A 131 -4.87 10.82 8.68
N PHE A 132 -4.40 10.30 9.82
CA PHE A 132 -5.12 9.32 10.63
C PHE A 132 -6.03 9.97 11.67
N ALA A 133 -6.11 11.31 11.72
CA ALA A 133 -7.04 12.01 12.59
C ALA A 133 -8.48 11.61 12.24
N GLY A 134 -9.06 10.72 13.05
CA GLY A 134 -10.40 10.18 12.85
C GLY A 134 -10.46 8.78 12.21
N ILE A 135 -9.31 8.20 11.81
CA ILE A 135 -9.22 6.79 11.42
C ILE A 135 -8.84 5.97 12.66
N ARG A 136 -9.65 4.96 12.95
CA ARG A 136 -9.39 3.96 13.99
C ARG A 136 -9.52 2.60 13.34
N THR A 137 -8.50 1.76 13.48
CA THR A 137 -8.59 0.36 13.11
C THR A 137 -7.91 -0.49 14.19
N PRO A 138 -8.56 -1.55 14.67
CA PRO A 138 -7.96 -2.47 15.62
C PRO A 138 -6.98 -3.46 14.97
N ALA A 139 -7.02 -3.63 13.64
CA ALA A 139 -6.15 -4.57 12.92
C ALA A 139 -5.48 -3.91 11.71
N VAL A 140 -4.16 -3.83 11.75
CA VAL A 140 -3.34 -3.27 10.66
C VAL A 140 -2.68 -4.40 9.88
N GLY A 141 -2.95 -4.48 8.58
CA GLY A 141 -2.18 -5.31 7.67
C GLY A 141 -0.90 -4.60 7.24
N GLY A 142 0.22 -5.31 7.19
CA GLY A 142 1.50 -4.82 6.69
C GLY A 142 2.11 -5.77 5.68
N ASP A 143 2.62 -5.24 4.57
CA ASP A 143 3.28 -6.03 3.53
C ASP A 143 4.27 -5.17 2.73
N LEU A 144 5.22 -5.85 2.10
CA LEU A 144 6.32 -5.24 1.36
C LEU A 144 6.19 -5.52 -0.13
N THR A 145 6.64 -4.55 -0.93
CA THR A 145 6.78 -4.78 -2.35
C THR A 145 7.88 -3.95 -2.97
N SER A 146 8.49 -4.48 -4.03
CA SER A 146 9.57 -3.79 -4.73
C SER A 146 9.19 -3.36 -6.14
N VAL A 147 9.65 -2.17 -6.54
CA VAL A 147 9.55 -1.66 -7.92
C VAL A 147 10.92 -1.19 -8.39
N LYS A 148 11.20 -1.23 -9.70
CA LYS A 148 12.46 -0.68 -10.22
C LYS A 148 12.38 0.84 -10.28
N CYS A 149 13.35 1.51 -9.67
CA CYS A 149 13.58 2.95 -9.80
C CYS A 149 15.02 3.17 -10.26
N ASN A 150 15.20 3.85 -11.39
CA ASN A 150 16.51 4.07 -12.00
C ASN A 150 17.38 2.81 -12.22
N GLY A 151 16.74 1.64 -12.38
CA GLY A 151 17.43 0.36 -12.55
C GLY A 151 17.67 -0.42 -11.25
N GLU A 152 17.49 0.22 -10.11
CA GLU A 152 17.64 -0.38 -8.77
C GLU A 152 16.28 -0.75 -8.18
N TRP A 153 16.28 -1.68 -7.23
CA TRP A 153 15.06 -2.04 -6.51
C TRP A 153 14.77 -1.01 -5.43
N LEU A 154 13.55 -0.49 -5.44
CA LEU A 154 13.01 0.41 -4.44
C LEU A 154 11.97 -0.37 -3.63
N HIS A 155 12.20 -0.48 -2.33
CA HIS A 155 11.29 -1.12 -1.39
C HIS A 155 10.17 -0.16 -1.00
N LEU A 156 8.95 -0.66 -1.06
CA LEU A 156 7.74 0.05 -0.68
C LEU A 156 7.01 -0.76 0.39
N GLY A 157 6.73 -0.14 1.52
CA GLY A 157 5.83 -0.68 2.53
C GLY A 157 4.41 -0.24 2.25
N LEU A 158 3.45 -1.16 2.37
CA LEU A 158 2.02 -0.88 2.27
C LEU A 158 1.32 -1.34 3.55
N THR A 159 0.47 -0.47 4.10
CA THR A 159 -0.42 -0.84 5.21
C THR A 159 -1.88 -0.66 4.85
N VAL A 160 -2.71 -1.53 5.43
CA VAL A 160 -4.16 -1.49 5.30
C VAL A 160 -4.81 -1.60 6.67
N ASP A 161 -6.04 -1.14 6.79
CA ASP A 161 -6.98 -1.63 7.79
C ASP A 161 -7.45 -3.00 7.32
N ASP A 162 -7.06 -4.07 8.01
CA ASP A 162 -7.31 -5.44 7.57
C ASP A 162 -8.77 -5.87 7.79
N THR A 163 -9.53 -5.09 8.57
CA THR A 163 -10.97 -5.34 8.77
C THR A 163 -11.82 -4.80 7.62
N THR A 164 -11.39 -3.72 6.97
CA THR A 164 -12.15 -3.03 5.91
C THR A 164 -11.49 -3.10 4.52
N GLY A 165 -10.20 -3.39 4.47
CA GLY A 165 -9.37 -3.30 3.25
C GLY A 165 -9.01 -1.87 2.85
N LEU A 166 -9.25 -0.87 3.71
CA LEU A 166 -8.88 0.52 3.47
C LEU A 166 -7.36 0.65 3.49
N VAL A 167 -6.76 1.22 2.44
CA VAL A 167 -5.31 1.46 2.42
C VAL A 167 -4.99 2.64 3.33
N LEU A 168 -4.08 2.44 4.28
CA LEU A 168 -3.66 3.46 5.23
C LEU A 168 -2.52 4.28 4.66
N THR A 169 -1.45 3.63 4.19
CA THR A 169 -0.32 4.31 3.55
C THR A 169 0.48 3.40 2.62
N VAL A 170 1.22 4.05 1.72
CA VAL A 170 2.32 3.46 0.95
C VAL A 170 3.55 4.34 1.18
N ASP A 171 4.64 3.75 1.64
CA ASP A 171 5.87 4.46 2.01
C ASP A 171 7.10 3.82 1.37
N GLU A 172 8.14 4.62 1.10
CA GLU A 172 9.47 4.11 0.74
C GLU A 172 10.18 3.61 1.99
N LEU A 173 10.80 2.43 1.89
CA LEU A 173 11.59 1.82 2.96
C LEU A 173 13.05 1.72 2.53
N SER A 174 13.96 1.93 3.50
CA SER A 174 15.41 1.79 3.29
C SER A 174 15.85 0.34 3.15
N ALA A 175 15.13 -0.58 3.77
CA ALA A 175 15.43 -2.01 3.84
C ALA A 175 14.19 -2.80 4.31
N GLU A 176 14.32 -4.12 4.37
CA GLU A 176 13.27 -5.07 4.80
C GLU A 176 13.59 -5.70 6.16
N ASP A 177 14.56 -5.17 6.91
CA ASP A 177 14.95 -5.66 8.23
C ASP A 177 13.98 -5.22 9.34
N ALA A 178 14.00 -5.93 10.47
CA ALA A 178 13.06 -5.72 11.57
C ALA A 178 13.13 -4.30 12.19
N GLU A 179 14.29 -3.66 12.21
CA GLU A 179 14.43 -2.30 12.74
C GLU A 179 13.77 -1.29 11.79
N THR A 180 13.99 -1.43 10.49
CA THR A 180 13.31 -0.61 9.48
C THR A 180 11.80 -0.78 9.54
N LEU A 181 11.29 -2.02 9.67
CA LEU A 181 9.86 -2.29 9.74
C LEU A 181 9.22 -1.76 11.03
N GLN A 182 9.88 -1.91 12.18
CA GLN A 182 9.42 -1.33 13.44
C GLN A 182 9.28 0.19 13.33
N ASN A 183 10.34 0.89 12.89
CA ASN A 183 10.34 2.36 12.74
C ASN A 183 9.28 2.86 11.75
N TRP A 184 8.93 2.03 10.77
CA TRP A 184 7.88 2.32 9.82
C TRP A 184 6.48 2.13 10.42
N LEU A 185 6.24 1.00 11.09
CA LEU A 185 4.94 0.59 11.61
C LEU A 185 4.53 1.32 12.90
N GLU A 186 5.46 1.58 13.83
CA GLU A 186 5.20 2.19 15.15
C GLU A 186 4.25 3.40 15.08
N PRO A 187 4.59 4.47 14.33
CA PRO A 187 3.73 5.65 14.30
C PRO A 187 2.45 5.46 13.46
N ILE A 188 2.28 4.34 12.75
CA ILE A 188 1.03 3.97 12.08
C ILE A 188 0.11 3.28 13.10
N VAL A 189 0.61 2.24 13.79
CA VAL A 189 -0.16 1.47 14.77
C VAL A 189 -0.62 2.35 15.93
N GLU A 190 0.25 3.25 16.42
CA GLU A 190 -0.11 4.23 17.46
C GLU A 190 -1.20 5.19 17.01
N ALA A 191 -1.08 5.71 15.78
CA ALA A 191 -1.99 6.74 15.28
C ALA A 191 -3.42 6.20 15.07
N VAL A 192 -3.54 4.94 14.64
CA VAL A 192 -4.85 4.30 14.39
C VAL A 192 -5.37 3.52 15.59
N GLY A 193 -4.56 3.33 16.64
CA GLY A 193 -4.92 2.56 17.82
C GLY A 193 -5.06 1.06 17.54
N ALA A 194 -4.14 0.52 16.74
CA ALA A 194 -4.12 -0.91 16.41
C ALA A 194 -3.84 -1.76 17.65
N GLN A 195 -4.38 -2.97 17.63
CA GLN A 195 -4.16 -4.02 18.64
C GLN A 195 -3.54 -5.27 18.01
N LEU A 196 -3.79 -5.49 16.72
CA LEU A 196 -3.35 -6.62 15.94
C LEU A 196 -2.58 -6.16 14.70
N LEU A 197 -1.43 -6.77 14.46
CA LEU A 197 -0.71 -6.69 13.19
C LEU A 197 -1.00 -7.96 12.36
N VAL A 198 -1.21 -7.83 11.05
CA VAL A 198 -1.42 -8.95 10.13
C VAL A 198 -0.38 -8.88 9.01
N THR A 199 0.46 -9.92 8.85
CA THR A 199 1.55 -9.91 7.87
C THR A 199 1.70 -11.25 7.17
N ASP A 200 2.65 -11.32 6.24
CA ASP A 200 3.17 -12.60 5.77
C ASP A 200 4.04 -13.28 6.85
N ASP A 201 4.67 -14.40 6.47
CA ASP A 201 5.52 -15.23 7.32
C ASP A 201 6.99 -14.75 7.37
N ALA A 202 7.28 -13.48 7.05
CA ALA A 202 8.64 -12.98 7.14
C ALA A 202 9.05 -12.70 8.61
N ASP A 203 10.20 -13.21 9.01
CA ASP A 203 10.71 -13.09 10.39
C ASP A 203 10.89 -11.64 10.85
N ALA A 204 11.22 -10.73 9.92
CA ALA A 204 11.36 -9.31 10.23
C ALA A 204 10.06 -8.70 10.77
N PHE A 205 8.89 -9.17 10.31
CA PHE A 205 7.60 -8.72 10.84
C PHE A 205 7.29 -9.30 12.21
N LYS A 206 7.63 -10.58 12.47
CA LYS A 206 7.46 -11.21 13.79
C LYS A 206 8.21 -10.42 14.86
N ILE A 207 9.49 -10.13 14.60
CA ILE A 207 10.34 -9.33 15.48
C ILE A 207 9.79 -7.90 15.64
N ALA A 208 9.27 -7.29 14.57
CA ALA A 208 8.66 -5.98 14.65
C ALA A 208 7.39 -5.99 15.51
N ALA A 209 6.51 -6.98 15.36
CA ALA A 209 5.29 -7.13 16.16
C ALA A 209 5.61 -7.24 17.66
N ASP A 210 6.56 -8.10 18.03
CA ASP A 210 7.03 -8.28 19.41
C ASP A 210 7.53 -6.96 20.01
N LYS A 211 8.39 -6.24 19.28
CA LYS A 211 8.95 -4.96 19.74
C LYS A 211 7.91 -3.86 19.87
N LEU A 212 6.86 -3.91 19.06
CA LEU A 212 5.72 -2.98 19.12
C LEU A 212 4.69 -3.36 20.19
N GLY A 213 4.83 -4.55 20.80
CA GLY A 213 3.87 -5.09 21.76
C GLY A 213 2.47 -5.30 21.15
N GLN A 214 2.41 -5.61 19.86
CA GLN A 214 1.15 -5.88 19.15
C GLN A 214 0.87 -7.38 19.18
N GLU A 215 -0.41 -7.77 19.26
CA GLU A 215 -0.77 -9.13 18.87
C GLU A 215 -0.43 -9.33 17.39
N HIS A 216 -0.10 -10.55 16.99
CA HIS A 216 0.30 -10.84 15.61
C HIS A 216 -0.55 -11.95 15.01
N GLN A 217 -0.97 -11.74 13.76
CA GLN A 217 -1.45 -12.77 12.87
C GLN A 217 -0.49 -12.95 11.70
N VAL A 218 0.01 -14.17 11.51
CA VAL A 218 0.80 -14.55 10.34
C VAL A 218 -0.05 -15.23 9.28
N CYS A 219 0.08 -14.83 8.02
CA CYS A 219 -0.76 -15.32 6.92
C CYS A 219 -0.72 -16.85 6.78
N LYS A 220 -1.88 -17.50 7.02
CA LYS A 220 -2.02 -18.96 6.96
C LYS A 220 -1.72 -19.56 5.58
N SER A 221 -1.93 -18.80 4.51
CA SER A 221 -1.67 -19.25 3.13
C SER A 221 -0.17 -19.34 2.84
N HIS A 222 0.62 -18.40 3.38
CA HIS A 222 2.08 -18.41 3.24
C HIS A 222 2.68 -19.56 4.04
N VAL A 223 2.30 -19.69 5.31
CA VAL A 223 2.77 -20.76 6.19
C VAL A 223 2.42 -22.13 5.62
N LYS A 224 1.19 -22.29 5.10
CA LYS A 224 0.78 -23.53 4.43
C LYS A 224 1.73 -23.90 3.29
N ARG A 225 1.92 -23.00 2.32
CA ARG A 225 2.76 -23.25 1.14
C ARG A 225 4.21 -23.52 1.55
N ASN A 226 4.75 -22.76 2.50
CA ASN A 226 6.11 -22.95 3.00
C ASN A 226 6.27 -24.32 3.66
N THR A 227 5.28 -24.76 4.43
CA THR A 227 5.31 -26.06 5.11
C THR A 227 5.17 -27.23 4.14
N GLU A 228 4.25 -27.16 3.17
CA GLU A 228 4.11 -28.17 2.11
C GLU A 228 5.43 -28.35 1.36
N VAL A 229 6.10 -27.25 0.98
CA VAL A 229 7.41 -27.32 0.32
C VAL A 229 8.47 -27.97 1.21
N LEU A 230 8.47 -27.71 2.52
CA LEU A 230 9.42 -28.32 3.44
C LEU A 230 9.16 -29.83 3.60
N ILE A 231 7.90 -30.24 3.72
CA ILE A 231 7.47 -31.64 3.77
C ILE A 231 7.89 -32.37 2.49
N ASP A 232 7.52 -31.85 1.31
CA ASP A 232 7.86 -32.44 0.01
C ASP A 232 9.38 -32.67 -0.17
N ASN A 233 10.21 -31.80 0.43
CA ASN A 233 11.66 -31.87 0.34
C ASN A 233 12.32 -32.78 1.40
N LEU A 234 11.70 -32.96 2.56
CA LEU A 234 12.25 -33.68 3.70
C LEU A 234 11.71 -35.11 3.79
N GLU A 235 10.45 -35.30 3.42
CA GLU A 235 9.75 -36.57 3.58
C GLU A 235 10.44 -37.75 2.89
N PRO A 236 10.83 -37.64 1.60
CA PRO A 236 11.50 -38.74 0.92
C PRO A 236 12.83 -39.14 1.55
N LYS A 237 13.50 -38.20 2.23
CA LYS A 237 14.82 -38.41 2.85
C LYS A 237 14.70 -39.02 4.23
N ALA A 238 13.75 -38.52 5.03
CA ALA A 238 13.47 -39.04 6.34
C ALA A 238 12.85 -40.45 6.28
N ALA A 239 12.03 -40.74 5.27
CA ALA A 239 11.42 -42.06 5.07
C ALA A 239 12.43 -43.20 4.83
N VAL A 240 13.68 -42.89 4.52
CA VAL A 240 14.77 -43.88 4.35
C VAL A 240 15.95 -43.63 5.29
N ASP A 241 15.82 -42.68 6.22
CA ASP A 241 16.91 -42.20 7.08
C ASP A 241 18.23 -41.98 6.29
N GLU A 242 18.14 -41.16 5.22
CA GLU A 242 19.20 -41.03 4.19
C GLU A 242 20.61 -40.75 4.74
N ASP A 243 20.72 -40.09 5.90
CA ASP A 243 21.99 -39.79 6.56
C ASP A 243 22.23 -40.54 7.89
N GLY A 244 21.33 -41.45 8.27
CA GLY A 244 21.42 -42.24 9.51
C GLY A 244 21.13 -41.46 10.80
N SER A 245 20.81 -40.16 10.69
CA SER A 245 20.69 -39.28 11.86
C SER A 245 19.43 -39.51 12.68
N LEU A 246 18.38 -40.13 12.10
CA LEU A 246 17.17 -40.46 12.85
C LEU A 246 17.43 -41.61 13.82
N ALA A 247 18.16 -42.64 13.38
CA ALA A 247 18.55 -43.75 14.23
C ALA A 247 19.42 -43.32 15.42
N GLU A 248 20.26 -42.29 15.26
CA GLU A 248 21.10 -41.75 16.34
C GLU A 248 20.31 -41.13 17.49
N ILE A 249 19.06 -40.73 17.25
CA ILE A 249 18.15 -40.14 18.23
C ILE A 249 16.95 -41.05 18.54
N ASP A 250 17.05 -42.34 18.22
CA ASP A 250 16.00 -43.35 18.43
C ASP A 250 14.65 -43.03 17.73
N VAL A 251 14.67 -42.30 16.61
CA VAL A 251 13.48 -42.03 15.77
C VAL A 251 13.50 -42.94 14.55
N THR A 252 12.40 -43.65 14.29
CA THR A 252 12.31 -44.51 13.10
C THR A 252 11.93 -43.70 11.85
N PRO A 253 12.31 -44.15 10.64
CA PRO A 253 11.87 -43.53 9.39
C PRO A 253 10.34 -43.43 9.28
N GLU A 254 9.62 -44.47 9.74
CA GLU A 254 8.15 -44.49 9.74
C GLU A 254 7.55 -43.44 10.67
N GLN A 255 8.13 -43.25 11.86
CA GLN A 255 7.69 -42.20 12.79
C GLN A 255 7.92 -40.82 12.18
N ALA A 256 9.07 -40.61 11.52
CA ALA A 256 9.36 -39.34 10.87
C ALA A 256 8.39 -39.03 9.73
N ALA A 257 8.06 -40.03 8.89
CA ALA A 257 7.05 -39.91 7.86
C ALA A 257 5.68 -39.52 8.44
N GLN A 258 5.24 -40.20 9.50
CA GLN A 258 3.98 -39.90 10.20
C GLN A 258 3.96 -38.50 10.80
N ASP A 259 5.08 -38.03 11.37
CA ASP A 259 5.17 -36.69 11.95
C ASP A 259 5.04 -35.59 10.89
N MET A 260 5.61 -35.79 9.69
CA MET A 260 5.46 -34.85 8.58
C MET A 260 4.06 -34.87 7.98
N GLU A 261 3.46 -36.06 7.81
CA GLU A 261 2.07 -36.19 7.37
C GLU A 261 1.13 -35.47 8.35
N ARG A 262 1.29 -35.74 9.66
CA ARG A 262 0.51 -35.10 10.71
C ARG A 262 0.73 -33.59 10.75
N LEU A 263 1.97 -33.11 10.56
CA LEU A 263 2.23 -31.67 10.45
C LEU A 263 1.43 -31.04 9.28
N GLY A 264 1.36 -31.73 8.14
CA GLY A 264 0.53 -31.29 7.02
C GLY A 264 -0.95 -31.16 7.39
N GLU A 265 -1.49 -32.14 8.12
CA GLU A 265 -2.86 -32.10 8.65
C GLU A 265 -3.08 -30.94 9.61
N LEU A 266 -2.18 -30.75 10.58
CA LEU A 266 -2.23 -29.65 11.55
C LEU A 266 -2.24 -28.29 10.83
N ILE A 267 -1.40 -28.12 9.82
CA ILE A 267 -1.36 -26.88 9.04
C ILE A 267 -2.64 -26.65 8.24
N LEU A 268 -3.45 -27.68 7.98
CA LEU A 268 -4.78 -27.52 7.37
C LEU A 268 -5.85 -27.22 8.42
N SER A 269 -5.88 -27.94 9.55
CA SER A 269 -6.86 -27.76 10.63
C SER A 269 -6.63 -26.45 11.38
N ARG A 270 -5.40 -26.13 11.78
CA ARG A 270 -4.99 -24.92 12.50
C ARG A 270 -5.84 -24.66 13.74
N GLN A 271 -6.14 -25.67 14.55
CA GLN A 271 -6.85 -25.45 15.80
C GLN A 271 -5.86 -24.98 16.89
N PRO A 272 -6.21 -23.95 17.70
CA PRO A 272 -5.31 -23.45 18.74
C PRO A 272 -4.83 -24.55 19.69
N GLU A 273 -5.71 -25.47 20.08
CA GLU A 273 -5.42 -26.58 20.99
C GLU A 273 -4.41 -27.62 20.46
N GLU A 274 -4.18 -27.66 19.15
CA GLU A 274 -3.24 -28.58 18.50
C GLU A 274 -1.77 -28.16 18.72
N GLU A 275 -1.51 -26.98 19.33
CA GLU A 275 -0.15 -26.52 19.67
C GLU A 275 0.67 -27.57 20.43
N LYS A 276 0.01 -28.30 21.33
CA LYS A 276 0.65 -29.34 22.16
C LYS A 276 1.20 -30.49 21.32
N GLU A 277 0.56 -30.83 20.21
CA GLU A 277 1.06 -31.88 19.31
C GLU A 277 2.38 -31.46 18.65
N LEU A 278 2.53 -30.17 18.31
CA LEU A 278 3.79 -29.63 17.76
C LEU A 278 4.91 -29.61 18.79
N GLU A 279 4.60 -29.30 20.06
CA GLU A 279 5.55 -29.43 21.15
C GLU A 279 6.03 -30.89 21.30
N GLU A 280 5.11 -31.86 21.27
CA GLU A 280 5.43 -33.28 21.36
C GLU A 280 6.29 -33.75 20.17
N MET A 281 5.96 -33.31 18.96
CA MET A 281 6.79 -33.55 17.77
C MET A 281 8.18 -32.96 17.94
N HIS A 282 8.31 -31.70 18.34
CA HIS A 282 9.62 -31.07 18.53
C HIS A 282 10.47 -31.83 19.56
N ARG A 283 9.87 -32.24 20.67
CA ARG A 283 10.55 -33.01 21.73
C ARG A 283 11.11 -34.34 21.22
N ARG A 284 10.45 -35.02 20.26
CA ARG A 284 10.99 -36.25 19.64
C ARG A 284 12.33 -36.03 18.95
N TYR A 285 12.58 -34.84 18.42
CA TYR A 285 13.81 -34.51 17.69
C TYR A 285 14.81 -33.68 18.49
N ILE A 286 14.58 -33.46 19.80
CA ILE A 286 15.34 -32.49 20.60
C ILE A 286 16.83 -32.84 20.72
N ASP A 287 17.14 -34.14 20.71
CA ASP A 287 18.50 -34.67 20.84
C ASP A 287 19.31 -34.59 19.53
N ALA A 288 18.69 -34.18 18.42
CA ALA A 288 19.39 -33.98 17.16
C ALA A 288 20.40 -32.82 17.30
N ALA A 289 21.69 -33.11 17.13
CA ALA A 289 22.77 -32.15 17.30
C ALA A 289 22.77 -31.08 16.18
N PRO A 290 23.08 -29.82 16.50
CA PRO A 290 23.31 -28.79 15.48
C PRO A 290 24.55 -29.12 14.63
N PRO A 291 24.59 -28.70 13.36
CA PRO A 291 25.75 -28.93 12.50
C PRO A 291 26.98 -28.18 13.03
N GLY A 292 28.15 -28.80 12.92
CA GLY A 292 29.43 -28.15 13.18
C GLY A 292 29.76 -27.06 12.14
N PRO A 293 30.79 -26.23 12.39
CA PRO A 293 31.22 -25.21 11.44
C PRO A 293 31.56 -25.80 10.06
N GLY A 294 30.81 -25.40 9.03
CA GLY A 294 31.01 -25.85 7.64
C GLY A 294 30.32 -27.16 7.29
N GLU A 295 29.65 -27.81 8.24
CA GLU A 295 28.87 -29.03 8.01
C GLU A 295 27.45 -28.69 7.53
N LYS A 296 26.82 -29.66 6.86
CA LYS A 296 25.40 -29.57 6.50
C LYS A 296 24.54 -30.08 7.66
N ALA A 297 23.39 -29.45 7.84
CA ALA A 297 22.38 -29.94 8.79
C ALA A 297 21.90 -31.34 8.39
N THR A 298 21.89 -32.27 9.36
CA THR A 298 21.31 -33.61 9.22
C THR A 298 19.79 -33.55 9.09
N ILE A 299 19.18 -34.65 8.64
CA ILE A 299 17.73 -34.76 8.52
C ILE A 299 17.07 -34.59 9.88
N ALA A 300 17.56 -35.29 10.92
CA ALA A 300 17.05 -35.18 12.28
C ALA A 300 17.07 -33.73 12.79
N TYR A 301 18.17 -33.00 12.55
CA TYR A 301 18.27 -31.60 12.96
C TYR A 301 17.35 -30.66 12.15
N ARG A 302 17.16 -30.93 10.86
CA ARG A 302 16.22 -30.17 10.03
C ARG A 302 14.77 -30.38 10.48
N LEU A 303 14.39 -31.60 10.86
CA LEU A 303 13.09 -31.90 11.46
C LEU A 303 12.93 -31.21 12.82
N ARG A 304 13.96 -31.25 13.68
CA ARG A 304 13.98 -30.51 14.95
C ARG A 304 13.65 -29.03 14.75
N LEU A 305 14.29 -28.38 13.79
CA LEU A 305 14.05 -26.96 13.48
C LEU A 305 12.69 -26.71 12.84
N LEU A 306 12.21 -27.59 11.96
CA LEU A 306 10.88 -27.48 11.35
C LEU A 306 9.78 -27.49 12.42
N PHE A 307 9.80 -28.46 13.33
CA PHE A 307 8.78 -28.55 14.38
C PHE A 307 8.91 -27.39 15.38
N LEU A 308 10.13 -26.95 15.71
CA LEU A 308 10.33 -25.78 16.56
C LEU A 308 9.75 -24.50 15.93
N ASP A 309 10.03 -24.29 14.65
CA ASP A 309 9.55 -23.12 13.90
C ASP A 309 8.02 -23.11 13.83
N ARG A 310 7.40 -24.25 13.53
CA ARG A 310 5.92 -24.37 13.48
C ARG A 310 5.27 -24.25 14.85
N TRP A 311 5.90 -24.77 15.90
CA TRP A 311 5.43 -24.62 17.27
C TRP A 311 5.47 -23.15 17.71
N ASN A 312 6.62 -22.48 17.55
CA ASN A 312 6.77 -21.07 17.93
C ASN A 312 5.80 -20.15 17.15
N LEU A 313 5.52 -20.49 15.89
CA LEU A 313 4.62 -19.73 15.04
C LEU A 313 3.14 -19.97 15.34
N TRP A 314 2.79 -21.03 16.07
CA TRP A 314 1.41 -21.50 16.20
C TRP A 314 0.43 -20.47 16.80
N PRO A 315 0.80 -19.73 17.87
CA PRO A 315 -0.08 -18.70 18.43
C PRO A 315 -0.40 -17.58 17.43
N ASP A 316 0.56 -17.21 16.58
CA ASP A 316 0.37 -16.15 15.58
C ASP A 316 -0.32 -16.68 14.32
N LEU A 317 -0.13 -17.97 14.00
CA LEU A 317 -0.81 -18.63 12.87
C LEU A 317 -2.31 -18.79 13.14
N THR A 318 -2.68 -19.09 14.38
CA THR A 318 -4.07 -19.42 14.77
C THR A 318 -4.83 -18.24 15.38
N ARG A 319 -4.18 -17.09 15.59
CA ARG A 319 -4.75 -15.88 16.23
C ARG A 319 -6.12 -15.49 15.69
N TYR A 320 -6.35 -15.57 14.37
CA TYR A 320 -7.60 -15.19 13.70
C TYR A 320 -8.83 -15.97 14.16
N ARG A 321 -8.65 -17.12 14.81
CA ARG A 321 -9.75 -17.96 15.31
C ARG A 321 -10.31 -17.46 16.62
N GLU A 322 -9.48 -16.81 17.43
CA GLU A 322 -9.81 -16.38 18.78
C GLU A 322 -9.89 -14.86 18.90
N TRP A 323 -9.21 -14.14 18.01
CA TRP A 323 -9.16 -12.69 18.03
C TRP A 323 -10.50 -12.07 17.66
N VAL A 324 -10.96 -11.15 18.51
CA VAL A 324 -12.14 -10.33 18.31
C VAL A 324 -11.80 -8.90 18.66
N GLY A 325 -12.03 -7.99 17.72
CA GLY A 325 -11.77 -6.57 17.90
C GLY A 325 -12.75 -5.88 18.87
N PRO A 326 -12.48 -4.62 19.26
CA PRO A 326 -13.28 -3.88 20.24
C PRO A 326 -14.77 -3.72 19.89
N GLN A 327 -15.15 -3.83 18.63
CA GLN A 327 -16.52 -3.73 18.13
C GLN A 327 -17.05 -5.07 17.58
N GLY A 328 -16.36 -6.18 17.85
CA GLY A 328 -16.71 -7.49 17.32
C GLY A 328 -16.12 -7.78 15.95
N GLU A 329 -15.09 -7.04 15.53
CA GLU A 329 -14.39 -7.29 14.26
C GLU A 329 -13.67 -8.63 14.30
N THR A 330 -13.59 -9.30 13.15
CA THR A 330 -12.84 -10.56 12.98
C THR A 330 -11.94 -10.45 11.76
N ILE A 331 -10.84 -11.18 11.76
CA ILE A 331 -9.93 -11.32 10.61
C ILE A 331 -9.98 -12.74 10.04
N ASP A 332 -9.57 -12.92 8.78
CA ASP A 332 -9.66 -14.23 8.10
C ASP A 332 -8.38 -15.08 8.18
N GLY A 333 -7.33 -14.56 8.82
CA GLY A 333 -6.02 -15.20 8.96
C GLY A 333 -5.14 -15.10 7.72
N THR A 334 -5.45 -14.21 6.78
CA THR A 334 -4.66 -13.96 5.56
C THR A 334 -4.24 -12.51 5.44
N ASN A 335 -3.14 -12.24 4.76
CA ASN A 335 -2.71 -10.87 4.40
C ASN A 335 -3.30 -10.40 3.05
N ASN A 336 -4.44 -10.98 2.62
CA ASN A 336 -5.05 -10.71 1.31
C ASN A 336 -5.40 -9.23 1.12
N GLY A 337 -5.69 -8.49 2.20
CA GLY A 337 -5.89 -7.05 2.16
C GLY A 337 -4.70 -6.32 1.54
N CYS A 338 -3.51 -6.59 2.07
CA CYS A 338 -2.26 -6.07 1.56
C CYS A 338 -1.93 -6.55 0.15
N GLU A 339 -2.02 -7.86 -0.13
CA GLU A 339 -1.69 -8.41 -1.46
C GLU A 339 -2.54 -7.79 -2.57
N ARG A 340 -3.85 -7.63 -2.32
CA ARG A 340 -4.77 -6.97 -3.26
C ARG A 340 -4.42 -5.50 -3.44
N ALA A 341 -4.11 -4.79 -2.36
CA ALA A 341 -3.75 -3.38 -2.40
C ALA A 341 -2.43 -3.16 -3.16
N ILE A 342 -1.40 -3.98 -2.91
CA ILE A 342 -0.15 -3.99 -3.68
C ILE A 342 -0.44 -4.28 -5.15
N GLY A 343 -1.21 -5.31 -5.42
CA GLY A 343 -1.62 -5.70 -6.76
C GLY A 343 -2.23 -4.52 -7.51
N TRP A 344 -3.31 -3.95 -7.00
CA TRP A 344 -4.09 -2.91 -7.68
C TRP A 344 -3.42 -1.54 -7.70
N TRP A 345 -2.82 -1.10 -6.60
CA TRP A 345 -2.40 0.29 -6.42
C TRP A 345 -0.93 0.52 -6.69
N VAL A 346 -0.13 -0.55 -6.78
CA VAL A 346 1.30 -0.50 -7.12
C VAL A 346 1.57 -1.26 -8.42
N LYS A 347 1.29 -2.58 -8.45
CA LYS A 347 1.76 -3.47 -9.51
C LYS A 347 1.01 -3.32 -10.82
N GLU A 348 -0.31 -3.13 -10.82
CA GLU A 348 -1.09 -2.93 -12.04
C GLU A 348 -0.57 -1.73 -12.84
N ARG A 349 -0.30 -0.61 -12.16
CA ARG A 349 0.31 0.57 -12.80
C ARG A 349 1.74 0.28 -13.23
N TYR A 350 2.53 -0.35 -12.38
CA TYR A 350 3.93 -0.60 -12.64
C TYR A 350 4.17 -1.58 -13.82
N ARG A 351 3.27 -2.54 -14.05
CA ARG A 351 3.42 -3.59 -15.08
C ARG A 351 3.62 -3.04 -16.50
N THR A 352 3.03 -1.88 -16.82
CA THR A 352 3.17 -1.25 -18.14
C THR A 352 4.43 -0.37 -18.27
N MET A 353 5.25 -0.31 -17.23
CA MET A 353 6.45 0.54 -17.15
C MET A 353 7.72 -0.30 -17.12
N ARG A 354 8.82 0.27 -17.62
CA ARG A 354 10.17 -0.29 -17.41
C ARG A 354 10.70 -0.04 -15.98
N GLY A 355 10.16 0.96 -15.31
CA GLY A 355 10.63 1.45 -14.03
C GLY A 355 10.32 2.94 -13.83
N TYR A 356 10.38 3.37 -12.59
CA TYR A 356 10.33 4.78 -12.21
C TYR A 356 11.68 5.46 -12.42
N LYS A 357 11.66 6.79 -12.53
CA LYS A 357 12.87 7.64 -12.63
C LYS A 357 13.21 8.34 -11.33
N ARG A 358 12.26 8.44 -10.40
CA ARG A 358 12.39 9.09 -9.09
C ARG A 358 11.59 8.27 -8.08
N SER A 359 12.11 8.05 -6.88
CA SER A 359 11.41 7.33 -5.82
C SER A 359 10.12 8.06 -5.42
N GLU A 360 10.19 9.39 -5.30
CA GLU A 360 9.02 10.26 -5.04
C GLU A 360 7.87 9.98 -6.01
N SER A 361 8.15 9.74 -7.29
CA SER A 361 7.11 9.41 -8.27
C SER A 361 6.49 8.03 -8.02
N ALA A 362 7.27 7.04 -7.59
CA ALA A 362 6.76 5.71 -7.25
C ALA A 362 5.84 5.78 -6.03
N VAL A 363 6.27 6.46 -4.97
CA VAL A 363 5.51 6.63 -3.73
C VAL A 363 4.24 7.44 -3.97
N ASN A 364 4.35 8.65 -4.51
CA ASN A 364 3.21 9.56 -4.62
C ASN A 364 2.15 9.06 -5.61
N VAL A 365 2.54 8.40 -6.71
CA VAL A 365 1.57 7.80 -7.63
C VAL A 365 0.85 6.61 -6.99
N SER A 366 1.57 5.78 -6.24
CA SER A 366 0.96 4.65 -5.52
C SER A 366 -0.01 5.14 -4.45
N ARG A 367 0.36 6.18 -3.69
CA ARG A 367 -0.55 6.87 -2.75
C ARG A 367 -1.76 7.47 -3.44
N LEU A 368 -1.59 8.08 -4.60
CA LEU A 368 -2.71 8.63 -5.38
C LEU A 368 -3.66 7.54 -5.85
N LEU A 369 -3.14 6.41 -6.34
CA LEU A 369 -3.97 5.25 -6.72
C LEU A 369 -4.72 4.69 -5.51
N ALA A 370 -4.04 4.49 -4.39
CA ALA A 370 -4.64 4.03 -3.14
C ALA A 370 -5.74 4.98 -2.64
N TRP A 371 -5.46 6.29 -2.62
CA TRP A 371 -6.44 7.32 -2.24
C TRP A 371 -7.68 7.27 -3.14
N CYS A 372 -7.49 7.11 -4.45
CA CYS A 372 -8.61 6.96 -5.38
C CYS A 372 -9.40 5.67 -5.14
N GLY A 373 -8.71 4.56 -4.85
CA GLY A 373 -9.30 3.27 -4.50
C GLY A 373 -10.14 3.33 -3.23
N ASN A 374 -9.65 4.00 -2.18
CA ASN A 374 -10.35 4.18 -0.91
C ASN A 374 -11.71 4.90 -1.06
N HIS A 375 -11.89 5.69 -2.12
CA HIS A 375 -13.14 6.41 -2.37
C HIS A 375 -14.16 5.62 -3.22
N LEU A 376 -13.85 4.38 -3.63
CA LEU A 376 -14.73 3.57 -4.47
C LEU A 376 -16.12 3.36 -3.84
N ASN A 377 -16.16 3.12 -2.53
CA ASN A 377 -17.41 2.84 -1.81
C ASN A 377 -18.09 4.11 -1.27
N THR A 378 -17.51 5.29 -1.49
CA THR A 378 -18.02 6.58 -0.97
C THR A 378 -18.44 7.55 -2.08
N GLY A 379 -18.66 7.05 -3.30
CA GLY A 379 -19.13 7.85 -4.44
C GLY A 379 -18.02 8.36 -5.37
N GLY A 380 -16.78 7.97 -5.13
CA GLY A 380 -15.63 8.24 -5.99
C GLY A 380 -14.73 9.38 -5.53
N ALA A 381 -13.49 9.35 -6.00
CA ALA A 381 -12.47 10.33 -5.64
C ALA A 381 -12.68 11.62 -6.42
N ASN A 382 -12.90 12.73 -5.69
CA ASN A 382 -13.08 14.04 -6.28
C ASN A 382 -11.74 14.71 -6.63
N LEU A 383 -11.33 14.63 -7.91
CA LEU A 383 -10.06 15.18 -8.36
C LEU A 383 -10.00 16.71 -8.30
N ALA A 384 -11.13 17.41 -8.14
CA ALA A 384 -11.11 18.86 -7.91
C ALA A 384 -10.31 19.21 -6.64
N LEU A 385 -10.33 18.35 -5.62
CA LEU A 385 -9.55 18.55 -4.39
C LEU A 385 -8.03 18.56 -4.63
N LEU A 386 -7.57 17.86 -5.67
CA LEU A 386 -6.14 17.73 -6.01
C LEU A 386 -5.72 18.67 -7.14
N ILE A 387 -6.66 19.22 -7.91
CA ILE A 387 -6.36 20.04 -9.10
C ILE A 387 -6.64 21.53 -8.87
N ALA A 388 -7.48 21.86 -7.88
CA ALA A 388 -7.80 23.23 -7.47
C ALA A 388 -6.56 24.08 -7.22
#